data_AF-A0A3N5EBB8-F1
#
_entry.id   AF-A0A3N5EBB8-F1
#
_cell.length_a   1.000
_cell.length_b   1.000
_cell.length_c   1.000
_cell.angle_alpha   90.00
_cell.angle_beta   90.00
_cell.angle_gamma   90.00
#
_symmetry.space_group_name_H-M   'P 1'
#
loop_
_entity.id
_entity.type
_entity.pdbx_description
1 polymer ?
#
loop_
_entity_poly.entity_id
_entity_poly.type
_entity_poly.pdbx_seq_one_letter_code
_entity_poly.pdbx_strand_id
1 'polypeptide(L)'
;MKTLTLILSVLVLGQEKAPEGATVLDASQFVHEDGKPCSWPVTDGVLEVGKGSVITKEKYQDFQMHVEFNLAESPEGAKDQGRSNSGVYIQRRYEVQILDS
;
A
#
# COMPACT_ATOMS: atom_id res chain seq x y z
N MET A 1 -20.83 -6.62 8.62
CA MET A 1 -19.39 -6.35 8.82
C MET A 1 -18.70 -6.50 7.48
N LYS A 2 -18.08 -5.44 6.96
CA LYS A 2 -17.33 -5.50 5.70
C LYS A 2 -15.86 -5.60 6.07
N THR A 3 -15.25 -6.74 5.77
CA THR A 3 -13.81 -6.94 5.93
C THR A 3 -13.09 -6.13 4.86
N LEU A 4 -12.16 -5.27 5.28
CA LEU A 4 -11.27 -4.61 4.35
C LEU A 4 -9.81 -4.85 4.70
N THR A 5 -9.14 -5.40 3.72
CA THR A 5 -7.71 -5.46 3.61
C THR A 5 -7.16 -4.17 2.96
N LEU A 6 -6.38 -3.37 3.69
CA LEU A 6 -5.68 -2.20 3.16
C LEU A 6 -4.23 -2.51 2.81
N ILE A 7 -3.87 -2.29 1.57
CA ILE A 7 -2.57 -2.68 1.07
C ILE A 7 -1.94 -1.45 0.44
N LEU A 8 -0.86 -0.93 1.03
CA LEU A 8 -0.11 0.13 0.36
C LEU A 8 1.40 -0.03 0.52
N SER A 9 1.91 -0.96 -0.27
CA SER A 9 3.05 -0.90 -1.19
C SER A 9 3.02 -2.31 -1.75
N VAL A 10 2.58 -2.64 -2.97
CA VAL A 10 2.47 -4.07 -3.35
C VAL A 10 2.82 -4.42 -4.78
N LEU A 11 3.97 -5.07 -4.94
CA LEU A 11 4.19 -5.99 -6.03
C LEU A 11 3.45 -7.27 -5.66
N VAL A 12 2.40 -7.62 -6.39
CA VAL A 12 1.73 -8.91 -6.20
C VAL A 12 2.72 -10.01 -6.61
N LEU A 13 3.47 -10.54 -5.65
CA LEU A 13 4.29 -11.75 -5.80
C LEU A 13 3.62 -12.85 -4.99
N GLY A 14 2.45 -13.25 -5.47
CA GLY A 14 1.58 -14.19 -4.78
C GLY A 14 0.16 -13.94 -5.23
N GLN A 15 -0.28 -14.60 -6.31
CA GLN A 15 -1.70 -14.60 -6.68
C GLN A 15 -2.51 -15.49 -5.71
N GLU A 16 -2.43 -15.24 -4.41
CA GLU A 16 -3.41 -15.81 -3.50
C GLU A 16 -4.74 -15.09 -3.75
N LYS A 17 -5.72 -15.88 -4.18
CA LYS A 17 -7.07 -15.38 -4.37
C LYS A 17 -7.55 -14.83 -3.03
N ALA A 18 -7.94 -13.56 -3.02
CA ALA A 18 -8.55 -12.95 -1.85
C ALA A 18 -9.67 -13.85 -1.30
N PRO A 19 -9.75 -14.05 0.02
CA PRO A 19 -10.74 -14.95 0.60
C PRO A 19 -12.16 -14.44 0.30
N GLU A 20 -13.14 -15.34 0.33
CA GLU A 20 -14.52 -14.98 0.08
C GLU A 20 -14.98 -13.88 1.05
N GLY A 21 -15.57 -12.81 0.51
CA GLY A 21 -16.03 -11.65 1.28
C GLY A 21 -14.96 -10.58 1.56
N ALA A 22 -13.71 -10.77 1.13
CA ALA A 22 -12.71 -9.72 1.17
C ALA A 22 -13.00 -8.62 0.15
N THR A 23 -12.83 -7.38 0.56
CA THR A 23 -12.79 -6.25 -0.38
C THR A 23 -11.41 -6.22 -1.02
N VAL A 24 -11.34 -6.43 -2.34
CA VAL A 24 -10.11 -6.23 -3.12
C VAL A 24 -9.93 -4.74 -3.36
N LEU A 25 -8.70 -4.24 -3.15
CA LEU A 25 -8.34 -2.85 -3.39
C LEU A 25 -7.50 -2.71 -4.65
N ASP A 26 -7.93 -1.84 -5.56
CA ASP A 26 -7.15 -1.38 -6.71
C ASP A 26 -6.87 0.14 -6.65
N ALA A 27 -6.05 0.64 -7.58
CA ALA A 27 -5.62 2.04 -7.65
C ALA A 27 -6.79 3.05 -7.65
N SER A 28 -7.94 2.68 -8.21
CA SER A 28 -9.12 3.55 -8.29
C SER A 28 -9.78 3.77 -6.93
N GLN A 29 -9.50 2.93 -5.93
CA GLN A 29 -10.04 3.04 -4.58
C GLN A 29 -9.15 3.91 -3.66
N PHE A 30 -8.04 4.42 -4.19
CA PHE A 30 -7.14 5.32 -3.49
C PHE A 30 -7.27 6.76 -4.00
N VAL A 31 -6.96 7.72 -3.12
CA VAL A 31 -6.83 9.15 -3.40
C VAL A 31 -5.62 9.70 -2.65
N HIS A 32 -5.09 10.83 -3.10
CA HIS A 32 -4.17 11.60 -2.27
C HIS A 32 -4.89 12.19 -1.07
N GLU A 33 -4.13 12.61 -0.05
CA GLU A 33 -4.71 13.19 1.17
C GLU A 33 -5.53 14.46 0.93
N ASP A 34 -5.26 15.18 -0.17
CA ASP A 34 -6.03 16.34 -0.61
C ASP A 34 -7.30 15.98 -1.40
N GLY A 35 -7.61 14.67 -1.51
CA GLY A 35 -8.77 14.13 -2.21
C GLY A 35 -8.60 14.01 -3.72
N LYS A 36 -7.45 14.40 -4.30
CA LYS A 36 -7.20 14.20 -5.73
C LYS A 36 -7.07 12.71 -6.07
N PRO A 37 -7.38 12.31 -7.32
CA PRO A 37 -7.18 10.94 -7.77
C PRO A 37 -5.76 10.45 -7.51
N CYS A 38 -5.62 9.18 -7.13
CA CYS A 38 -4.33 8.51 -7.01
C CYS A 38 -3.53 8.68 -8.32
N SER A 39 -2.33 9.27 -8.22
CA SER A 39 -1.43 9.48 -9.36
C SER A 39 -0.31 8.44 -9.47
N TRP A 40 -0.34 7.43 -8.60
CA TRP A 40 0.62 6.32 -8.63
C TRP A 40 0.38 5.46 -9.87
N PRO A 41 1.42 5.10 -10.64
CA PRO A 41 1.25 4.31 -11.85
C PRO A 41 0.90 2.85 -11.52
N VAL A 42 0.15 2.23 -12.44
CA VAL A 42 -0.09 0.79 -12.43
C VAL A 42 0.66 0.17 -13.60
N THR A 43 1.67 -0.64 -13.32
CA THR A 43 2.48 -1.35 -14.32
C THR A 43 2.31 -2.84 -14.08
N ASP A 44 1.94 -3.61 -15.10
CA ASP A 44 1.81 -5.08 -15.01
C ASP A 44 0.94 -5.58 -13.84
N GLY A 45 -0.10 -4.82 -13.48
CA GLY A 45 -1.01 -5.15 -12.38
C GLY A 45 -0.51 -4.79 -10.98
N VAL A 46 0.62 -4.08 -10.90
CA VAL A 46 1.27 -3.63 -9.66
C VAL A 46 1.10 -2.12 -9.51
N LEU A 47 0.71 -1.68 -8.31
CA LEU A 47 0.65 -0.25 -7.99
C LEU A 47 2.02 0.21 -7.47
N GLU A 48 2.70 1.04 -8.25
CA GLU A 48 4.04 1.53 -7.93
C GLU A 48 4.00 2.87 -7.18
N VAL A 49 4.93 3.06 -6.24
CA VAL A 49 4.98 4.29 -5.45
C VAL A 49 5.28 5.50 -6.34
N GLY A 50 4.36 6.46 -6.34
CA GLY A 50 4.52 7.76 -6.99
C GLY A 50 4.73 8.88 -5.97
N LYS A 51 4.41 10.12 -6.38
CA LYS A 51 4.58 11.29 -5.51
C LYS A 51 3.55 11.31 -4.38
N GLY A 52 4.06 11.38 -3.15
CA GLY A 52 3.24 11.56 -1.95
C GLY A 52 2.41 10.32 -1.59
N SER A 53 1.88 10.31 -0.37
CA SER A 53 1.06 9.21 0.12
C SER A 53 -0.32 9.19 -0.55
N VAL A 54 -0.92 7.99 -0.58
CA VAL A 54 -2.32 7.79 -0.93
C VAL A 54 -3.04 7.11 0.22
N ILE A 55 -4.35 7.32 0.29
CA ILE A 55 -5.25 6.78 1.30
C ILE A 55 -6.44 6.14 0.60
N THR A 56 -7.08 5.15 1.23
CA THR A 56 -8.36 4.66 0.70
C THR A 56 -9.43 5.75 0.76
N LYS A 57 -10.30 5.76 -0.24
CA LYS A 57 -11.51 6.60 -0.24
C LYS A 57 -12.41 6.29 0.95
N GLU A 58 -12.58 5.00 1.21
CA GLU A 58 -13.38 4.48 2.31
C GLU A 58 -12.58 4.43 3.62
N LYS A 59 -13.30 4.47 4.74
CA LYS A 59 -12.75 4.35 6.09
C LYS A 59 -13.10 2.99 6.69
N TYR A 60 -12.17 2.46 7.47
CA TYR A 60 -12.28 1.12 8.03
C TYR A 60 -12.08 1.13 9.54
N GLN A 61 -12.86 0.30 10.22
CA GLN A 61 -12.79 0.08 11.66
C GLN A 61 -12.02 -1.22 11.91
N ASP A 62 -12.58 -2.19 12.62
CA ASP A 62 -11.94 -3.48 12.81
C ASP A 62 -11.82 -4.22 11.46
N PHE A 63 -10.62 -4.70 11.14
CA PHE A 63 -10.36 -5.37 9.88
C PHE A 63 -9.24 -6.41 9.96
N GLN A 64 -9.20 -7.28 8.94
CA GLN A 64 -8.05 -8.11 8.61
C GLN A 64 -7.49 -7.69 7.26
N MET A 65 -6.16 -7.75 7.15
CA MET A 65 -5.43 -7.15 6.06
C MET A 65 -4.24 -8.00 5.66
N HIS A 66 -4.27 -8.43 4.39
CA HIS A 66 -3.09 -8.88 3.62
C HIS A 66 -2.35 -7.64 3.08
N VAL A 67 -1.08 -7.72 2.67
CA VAL A 67 -0.26 -6.72 1.91
C VAL A 67 1.04 -7.42 1.47
N GLU A 68 1.42 -7.36 0.19
CA GLU A 68 2.65 -7.95 -0.38
C GLU A 68 3.59 -6.92 -1.02
N PHE A 69 4.57 -6.34 -0.34
CA PHE A 69 5.43 -5.32 -0.98
C PHE A 69 6.62 -5.91 -1.73
N ASN A 70 7.12 -5.16 -2.72
CA ASN A 70 8.48 -5.31 -3.19
C ASN A 70 9.23 -3.99 -2.97
N LEU A 71 10.47 -4.13 -2.55
CA LEU A 71 11.35 -3.02 -2.25
C LEU A 71 12.05 -2.62 -3.55
N ALA A 72 12.10 -1.32 -3.82
CA ALA A 72 12.94 -0.82 -4.90
C ALA A 72 14.42 -1.08 -4.58
N GLU A 73 15.28 -1.08 -5.60
CA GLU A 73 16.72 -1.06 -5.34
C GLU A 73 17.09 0.26 -4.65
N SER A 74 17.75 0.14 -3.51
CA SER A 74 18.23 1.29 -2.75
C SER A 74 19.41 1.95 -3.51
N PRO A 75 19.49 3.29 -3.56
CA PRO A 75 20.63 3.98 -4.16
C PRO A 75 21.96 3.57 -3.50
N GLU A 76 23.05 3.61 -4.27
CA GLU A 76 24.38 3.32 -3.72
C GLU A 76 24.69 4.23 -2.53
N GLY A 77 25.15 3.64 -1.43
CA GLY A 77 25.45 4.35 -0.19
C GLY A 77 24.24 4.70 0.68
N ALA A 78 23.02 4.30 0.31
CA ALA A 78 21.85 4.41 1.17
C ALA A 78 22.03 3.62 2.47
N LYS A 79 21.62 4.21 3.60
CA LYS A 79 21.72 3.63 4.94
C LYS A 79 20.44 3.88 5.71
N ASP A 80 20.15 2.98 6.65
CA ASP A 80 19.04 3.09 7.59
C ASP A 80 17.72 3.42 6.86
N GLN A 81 17.05 4.50 7.26
CA GLN A 81 15.79 4.99 6.71
C GLN A 81 15.88 5.48 5.25
N GLY A 82 17.08 5.49 4.65
CA GLY A 82 17.30 5.83 3.25
C GLY A 82 17.14 4.65 2.28
N ARG A 83 16.93 3.42 2.78
CA ARG A 83 16.79 2.21 1.97
C ARG A 83 15.33 1.81 1.79
N SER A 84 14.75 2.10 0.62
CA SER A 84 13.39 1.70 0.22
C SER A 84 12.35 1.79 1.33
N ASN A 85 12.19 3.01 1.85
CA ASN A 85 11.37 3.32 3.01
C ASN A 85 9.92 3.66 2.61
N SER A 86 8.97 2.97 3.23
CA SER A 86 7.53 3.18 3.08
C SER A 86 6.81 2.72 4.35
N GLY A 87 5.48 2.77 4.37
CA GLY A 87 4.71 2.28 5.51
C GLY A 87 3.23 2.15 5.22
N VAL A 88 2.58 1.23 5.93
CA VAL A 88 1.12 1.12 5.95
C VAL A 88 0.60 1.76 7.23
N TYR A 89 -0.11 2.88 7.07
CA TYR A 89 -0.70 3.60 8.19
C TYR A 89 -2.12 3.10 8.49
N ILE A 90 -2.25 2.34 9.57
CA ILE A 90 -3.54 1.90 10.11
C ILE A 90 -4.28 3.12 10.63
N GLN A 91 -5.44 3.40 10.02
CA GLN A 91 -6.32 4.50 10.37
C GLN A 91 -5.62 5.87 10.43
N ARG A 92 -4.58 6.06 9.60
CA ARG A 92 -3.75 7.29 9.54
C ARG A 92 -3.07 7.64 10.88
N ARG A 93 -2.80 6.65 11.72
CA ARG A 93 -2.26 6.87 13.08
C ARG A 93 -1.10 5.95 13.42
N TYR A 94 -1.22 4.67 13.08
CA TYR A 94 -0.25 3.66 13.51
C TYR A 94 0.42 3.07 12.27
N GLU A 95 1.72 3.31 12.14
CA GLU A 95 2.50 2.84 11.01
C GLU A 95 2.98 1.40 11.26
N VAL A 96 2.76 0.54 10.28
CA VAL A 96 3.50 -0.71 10.11
C VAL A 96 4.59 -0.43 9.09
N GLN A 97 5.84 -0.46 9.55
CA GLN A 97 6.99 -0.03 8.76
C GLN A 97 7.30 -0.99 7.61
N ILE A 98 7.62 -0.42 6.45
CA ILE A 98 8.22 -1.12 5.31
C ILE A 98 9.60 -0.51 5.08
N LEU A 99 10.64 -1.33 5.21
CA LEU A 99 12.01 -0.88 5.05
C LEU A 99 12.88 -2.03 4.53
N ASP A 100 13.83 -1.70 3.66
CA ASP A 100 14.93 -2.60 3.32
C ASP A 100 15.94 -2.64 4.49
N SER A 101 15.66 -3.53 5.45
CA SER A 101 16.38 -3.67 6.71
C SER A 101 17.74 -4.32 6.55
#